data_AF-A0A847QJU4-F1
#
_entry.id   AF-A0A847QJU4-F1
#
_cell.length_a   1.000
_cell.length_b   1.000
_cell.length_c   1.000
_cell.angle_alpha   90.00
_cell.angle_beta   90.00
_cell.angle_gamma   90.00
#
_symmetry.space_group_name_H-M   'P 1'
#
loop_
_entity.id
_entity.type
_entity.pdbx_description
1 polymer ?
#
loop_
_entity_poly.entity_id
_entity_poly.type
_entity_poly.pdbx_seq_one_letter_code
_entity_poly.pdbx_strand_id
1 'polypeptide(L)'
;KELNKEQYLVPYFMSSHPGSTLDSAIELAEYMRDIQYIPEQVQDFYPTPGTLSTTMYYTGLDPLTMEQVYVPKTKTEKALQRALLQYRDPKKYDLVYAALMKAGRTDLIGYGPKCLIKPRTEKYKNRRTSKQQTSKPQTLTKSKSTALKNKKIKRTVAKGKRKK
;
A
#
# COMPACT_ATOMS: atom_id res chain seq x y z
N LYS A 1 31.08 -0.03 22.59
CA LYS A 1 31.95 1.16 22.77
C LYS A 1 33.45 0.85 22.63
N GLU A 2 33.93 -0.37 22.89
CA GLU A 2 35.36 -0.73 22.80
C GLU A 2 35.99 -0.68 21.39
N LEU A 3 35.19 -0.72 20.32
CA LEU A 3 35.71 -0.78 18.94
C LEU A 3 35.66 0.55 18.16
N ASN A 4 35.24 1.67 18.79
CA ASN A 4 35.11 2.99 18.15
C ASN A 4 34.33 2.99 16.81
N LYS A 5 33.45 2.00 16.59
CA LYS A 5 32.55 1.95 15.44
C LYS A 5 31.21 2.57 15.80
N GLU A 6 30.66 3.34 14.88
CA GLU A 6 29.29 3.82 14.98
C GLU A 6 28.34 2.62 14.89
N GLN A 7 27.60 2.35 15.96
CA GLN A 7 26.64 1.26 16.05
C GLN A 7 25.24 1.85 15.91
N TYR A 8 24.48 1.34 14.96
CA TYR A 8 23.10 1.76 14.71
C TYR A 8 22.16 0.57 14.93
N LEU A 9 21.08 0.80 15.65
CA LEU A 9 20.00 -0.18 15.77
C LEU A 9 19.10 -0.06 14.54
N VAL A 10 18.93 -1.16 13.80
CA VAL A 10 17.95 -1.27 12.72
C VAL A 10 16.86 -2.24 13.18
N PRO A 11 15.82 -1.74 13.88
CA PRO A 11 14.72 -2.59 14.33
C PRO A 11 13.90 -3.11 13.15
N TYR A 12 13.55 -4.39 13.20
CA TYR A 12 12.69 -5.06 12.22
C TYR A 12 11.25 -5.11 12.74
N PHE A 13 10.31 -4.60 11.94
CA PHE A 13 8.90 -4.55 12.31
C PHE A 13 8.05 -5.48 11.47
N MET A 14 7.23 -6.27 12.15
CA MET A 14 6.23 -7.13 11.54
C MET A 14 4.83 -6.55 11.72
N SER A 15 4.12 -6.34 10.62
CA SER A 15 2.68 -6.04 10.64
C SER A 15 1.87 -7.34 10.60
N SER A 16 0.58 -7.30 10.93
CA SER A 16 -0.35 -8.40 10.67
C SER A 16 -0.07 -9.69 11.45
N HIS A 17 0.67 -9.62 12.55
CA HIS A 17 0.92 -10.77 13.42
C HIS A 17 -0.38 -11.20 14.13
N PRO A 18 -0.59 -12.51 14.42
CA PRO A 18 -1.66 -12.95 15.31
C PRO A 18 -1.64 -12.18 16.64
N GLY A 19 -2.79 -11.71 17.09
CA GLY A 19 -2.95 -10.83 18.25
C GLY A 19 -2.79 -9.34 17.93
N SER A 20 -2.25 -8.96 16.77
CA SER A 20 -2.13 -7.55 16.38
C SER A 20 -3.46 -7.03 15.85
N THR A 21 -4.14 -6.24 16.67
CA THR A 21 -5.36 -5.50 16.31
C THR A 21 -5.01 -4.19 15.62
N LEU A 22 -6.01 -3.53 15.03
CA LEU A 22 -5.81 -2.19 14.47
C LEU A 22 -5.36 -1.18 15.53
N ASP A 23 -5.92 -1.26 16.73
CA ASP A 23 -5.59 -0.37 17.85
C ASP A 23 -4.14 -0.56 18.32
N SER A 24 -3.67 -1.81 18.40
CA SER A 24 -2.26 -2.10 18.72
C SER A 24 -1.29 -1.49 17.70
N ALA A 25 -1.68 -1.47 16.41
CA ALA A 25 -0.87 -0.88 15.36
C ALA A 25 -0.87 0.66 15.43
N ILE A 26 -1.96 1.27 15.91
CA ILE A 26 -2.03 2.71 16.16
C ILE A 26 -1.13 3.07 17.34
N GLU A 27 -1.24 2.34 18.46
CA GLU A 27 -0.39 2.55 19.64
C GLU A 27 1.09 2.46 19.28
N LEU A 28 1.48 1.46 18.50
CA LEU A 28 2.85 1.33 18.00
C LEU A 28 3.26 2.50 17.10
N ALA A 29 2.36 3.00 16.25
CA ALA A 29 2.64 4.17 15.41
C ALA A 29 2.82 5.46 16.24
N GLU A 30 2.06 5.62 17.34
CA GLU A 30 2.23 6.71 18.29
C GLU A 30 3.57 6.61 19.02
N TYR A 31 3.93 5.42 19.50
CA TYR A 31 5.22 5.18 20.12
C TYR A 31 6.37 5.52 19.16
N MET A 32 6.29 5.06 17.90
CA MET A 32 7.25 5.39 16.84
C MET A 32 7.39 6.89 16.58
N ARG A 33 6.26 7.60 16.52
CA ARG A 33 6.22 9.06 16.42
C ARG A 33 7.00 9.70 17.57
N ASP A 34 6.78 9.24 18.79
CA ASP A 34 7.36 9.84 20.01
C ASP A 34 8.88 9.59 20.11
N ILE A 35 9.36 8.41 19.70
CA ILE A 35 10.80 8.13 19.60
C ILE A 35 11.43 8.67 18.31
N GLN A 36 10.67 9.39 17.50
CA GLN A 36 11.08 9.97 16.21
C GLN A 36 11.66 8.96 15.21
N TYR A 37 11.29 7.68 15.33
CA TYR A 37 11.76 6.60 14.47
C TYR A 37 10.68 6.21 13.47
N ILE A 38 11.08 5.98 12.22
CA ILE A 38 10.18 5.46 11.19
C ILE A 38 10.84 4.32 10.44
N PRO A 39 10.21 3.13 10.42
CA PRO A 39 10.73 2.02 9.67
C PRO A 39 10.54 2.24 8.18
N GLU A 40 11.64 2.16 7.43
CA GLU A 40 11.59 2.03 5.98
C GLU A 40 11.12 0.62 5.57
N GLN A 41 11.54 -0.40 6.35
CA GLN A 41 11.22 -1.79 6.10
C GLN A 41 10.24 -2.28 7.16
N VAL A 42 9.01 -2.47 6.71
CA VAL A 42 7.99 -3.22 7.45
C VAL A 42 7.76 -4.50 6.67
N GLN A 43 7.68 -5.64 7.34
CA GLN A 43 7.31 -6.91 6.72
C GLN A 43 5.94 -7.33 7.21
N ASP A 44 5.10 -7.84 6.31
CA ASP A 44 3.82 -8.41 6.74
C ASP A 44 4.04 -9.83 7.22
N PHE A 45 3.33 -10.23 8.27
CA PHE A 45 3.40 -11.59 8.78
C PHE A 45 3.00 -12.59 7.69
N TYR A 46 3.88 -13.57 7.51
CA TYR A 46 3.69 -14.71 6.65
C TYR A 46 3.77 -15.98 7.52
N PRO A 47 2.78 -16.88 7.46
CA PRO A 47 2.76 -18.07 8.30
C PRO A 47 3.87 -19.04 7.85
N THR A 48 4.99 -19.01 8.57
CA THR A 48 6.10 -19.94 8.39
C THR A 48 5.88 -21.19 9.26
N PRO A 49 5.92 -22.40 8.69
CA PRO A 49 5.73 -23.65 9.44
C PRO A 49 6.67 -23.76 10.65
N GLY A 50 6.23 -24.46 11.70
CA GLY A 50 7.05 -24.73 12.90
C GLY A 50 7.09 -23.57 13.91
N THR A 51 6.21 -22.58 13.80
CA THR A 51 6.11 -21.46 14.76
C THR A 51 4.74 -21.43 15.44
N LEU A 52 4.70 -21.00 16.72
CA LEU A 52 3.45 -20.82 17.46
C LEU A 52 2.51 -19.83 16.78
N SER A 53 3.06 -18.73 16.23
CA SER A 53 2.29 -17.74 15.47
C SER A 53 1.60 -18.35 14.26
N THR A 54 2.21 -19.34 13.60
CA THR A 54 1.54 -20.05 12.51
C THR A 54 0.39 -20.91 13.01
N THR A 55 0.56 -21.59 14.15
CA THR A 55 -0.55 -22.29 14.80
C THR A 55 -1.68 -21.30 15.11
N MET A 56 -1.39 -20.19 15.79
CA MET A 56 -2.37 -19.12 16.07
C MET A 56 -3.04 -18.58 14.81
N TYR A 57 -2.29 -18.40 13.73
CA TYR A 57 -2.81 -17.90 12.45
C TYR A 57 -3.88 -18.82 11.86
N TYR A 58 -3.66 -20.14 11.93
CA TYR A 58 -4.59 -21.13 11.38
C TYR A 58 -5.73 -21.47 12.34
N THR A 59 -5.45 -21.65 13.63
CA THR A 59 -6.44 -22.07 14.63
C THR A 59 -7.27 -20.89 15.16
N GLY A 60 -6.71 -19.68 15.16
CA GLY A 60 -7.29 -18.53 15.86
C GLY A 60 -7.25 -18.67 17.38
N LEU A 61 -6.41 -19.57 17.90
CA LEU A 61 -6.26 -19.83 19.33
C LEU A 61 -4.80 -19.72 19.73
N ASP A 62 -4.54 -19.20 20.92
CA ASP A 62 -3.23 -19.33 21.56
C ASP A 62 -3.03 -20.81 21.94
N PRO A 63 -1.99 -21.50 21.41
CA PRO A 63 -1.77 -22.91 21.67
C PRO A 63 -1.38 -23.24 23.12
N LEU A 64 -1.00 -22.24 23.92
CA LEU A 64 -0.62 -22.41 25.33
C LEU A 64 -1.80 -22.18 26.27
N THR A 65 -2.60 -21.14 26.02
CA THR A 65 -3.72 -20.75 26.90
C THR A 65 -5.08 -21.25 26.41
N MET A 66 -5.17 -21.66 25.14
CA MET A 66 -6.41 -22.03 24.44
C MET A 66 -7.42 -20.87 24.30
N GLU A 67 -6.97 -19.63 24.51
CA GLU A 67 -7.80 -18.44 24.34
C GLU A 67 -7.89 -18.01 22.87
N GLN A 68 -8.98 -17.32 22.52
CA GLN A 68 -9.15 -16.80 21.16
C GLN A 68 -8.19 -15.64 20.87
N VAL A 69 -7.50 -15.73 19.74
CA VAL A 69 -6.56 -14.73 19.26
C VAL A 69 -7.08 -14.12 17.96
N TYR A 70 -7.13 -12.80 17.92
CA TYR A 70 -7.48 -12.08 16.70
C TYR A 70 -6.42 -12.30 15.61
N VAL A 71 -6.83 -12.64 14.39
CA VAL A 71 -5.91 -12.85 13.25
C VAL A 71 -6.34 -11.96 12.08
N PRO A 72 -5.49 -11.01 11.64
CA PRO A 72 -5.79 -10.22 10.44
C PRO A 72 -5.60 -11.07 9.18
N LYS A 73 -6.72 -11.56 8.62
CA LYS A 73 -6.71 -12.44 7.44
C LYS A 73 -6.87 -11.67 6.13
N THR A 74 -7.60 -10.56 6.14
CA THR A 74 -7.93 -9.84 4.91
C THR A 74 -6.78 -8.96 4.43
N LYS A 75 -6.58 -8.87 3.10
CA LYS A 75 -5.56 -7.98 2.50
C LYS A 75 -5.72 -6.54 2.98
N THR A 76 -6.97 -6.09 3.14
CA THR A 76 -7.29 -4.74 3.59
C THR A 76 -6.81 -4.50 5.01
N GLU A 77 -7.10 -5.39 5.97
CA GLU A 77 -6.65 -5.23 7.36
C GLU A 77 -5.14 -5.21 7.47
N LYS A 78 -4.46 -6.13 6.76
CA LYS A 78 -2.99 -6.16 6.70
C LYS A 78 -2.43 -4.84 6.16
N ALA A 79 -3.02 -4.32 5.08
CA ALA A 79 -2.60 -3.07 4.47
C ALA A 79 -2.82 -1.86 5.40
N LEU A 80 -3.92 -1.82 6.18
CA LEU A 80 -4.19 -0.76 7.14
C LEU A 80 -3.14 -0.75 8.26
N GLN A 81 -2.85 -1.91 8.85
CA GLN A 81 -1.84 -2.05 9.91
C GLN A 81 -0.44 -1.67 9.39
N ARG A 82 -0.06 -2.21 8.22
CA ARG A 82 1.21 -1.87 7.56
C ARG A 82 1.33 -0.37 7.28
N ALA A 83 0.25 0.27 6.87
CA ALA A 83 0.25 1.69 6.54
C ALA A 83 0.50 2.56 7.78
N LEU A 84 -0.03 2.18 8.94
CA LEU A 84 0.18 2.89 10.21
C LEU A 84 1.66 2.96 10.60
N LEU A 85 2.42 1.89 10.41
CA LEU A 85 3.87 1.89 10.71
C LEU A 85 4.69 2.75 9.75
N GLN A 86 4.12 3.09 8.58
CA GLN A 86 4.78 3.88 7.55
C GLN A 86 3.98 5.15 7.24
N TYR A 87 3.39 5.75 8.27
CA TYR A 87 2.39 6.82 8.14
C TYR A 87 2.90 8.08 7.44
N ARG A 88 4.23 8.32 7.42
CA ARG A 88 4.83 9.46 6.70
C ARG A 88 4.89 9.26 5.18
N ASP A 89 4.71 8.04 4.67
CA ASP A 89 4.67 7.81 3.23
C ASP A 89 3.39 8.42 2.62
N PRO A 90 3.50 9.44 1.75
CA PRO A 90 2.33 10.08 1.14
C PRO A 90 1.48 9.11 0.30
N LYS A 91 2.09 8.03 -0.23
CA LYS A 91 1.36 7.00 -0.99
C LYS A 91 0.42 6.19 -0.11
N LYS A 92 0.71 6.10 1.18
CA LYS A 92 -0.07 5.33 2.17
C LYS A 92 -1.07 6.18 2.93
N TYR A 93 -1.04 7.49 2.75
CA TYR A 93 -1.92 8.44 3.41
C TYR A 93 -3.41 8.02 3.40
N ASP A 94 -3.93 7.57 2.25
CA ASP A 94 -5.32 7.15 2.13
C ASP A 94 -5.63 5.93 3.04
N LEU A 95 -4.70 4.98 3.17
CA LEU A 95 -4.83 3.81 4.02
C LEU A 95 -4.72 4.18 5.50
N VAL A 96 -3.78 5.06 5.87
CA VAL A 96 -3.63 5.56 7.24
C VAL A 96 -4.88 6.31 7.67
N TYR A 97 -5.40 7.19 6.80
CA TYR A 97 -6.63 7.92 7.05
C TYR A 97 -7.80 6.95 7.25
N ALA A 98 -7.95 5.94 6.39
CA ALA A 98 -8.99 4.92 6.54
C ALA A 98 -8.84 4.11 7.84
N ALA A 99 -7.60 3.78 8.24
CA ALA A 99 -7.30 3.08 9.48
C ALA A 99 -7.73 3.90 10.71
N LEU A 100 -7.33 5.17 10.76
CA LEU A 100 -7.68 6.08 11.86
C LEU A 100 -9.19 6.34 11.94
N MET A 101 -9.85 6.50 10.80
CA MET A 101 -11.32 6.62 10.76
C MET A 101 -12.00 5.34 11.26
N LYS A 102 -11.51 4.15 10.85
CA LYS A 102 -12.06 2.86 11.27
C LYS A 102 -11.89 2.63 12.79
N ALA A 103 -10.80 3.09 13.37
CA ALA A 103 -10.53 3.02 14.80
C ALA A 103 -11.15 4.16 15.62
N GLY A 104 -11.81 5.14 14.97
CA GLY A 104 -12.33 6.33 15.65
C GLY A 104 -11.27 7.29 16.20
N ARG A 105 -10.00 7.09 15.84
CA ARG A 105 -8.84 7.88 16.30
C ARG A 105 -8.58 9.11 15.42
N THR A 106 -9.62 9.94 15.24
CA THR A 106 -9.50 11.17 14.44
C THR A 106 -8.66 12.25 15.13
N ASP A 107 -8.42 12.11 16.44
CA ASP A 107 -7.50 12.95 17.22
C ASP A 107 -6.06 12.95 16.66
N LEU A 108 -5.67 11.85 16.01
CA LEU A 108 -4.36 11.70 15.38
C LEU A 108 -4.26 12.38 14.00
N ILE A 109 -5.32 13.06 13.56
CA ILE A 109 -5.37 13.79 12.29
C ILE A 109 -5.35 15.29 12.57
N GLY A 110 -4.23 15.95 12.27
CA GLY A 110 -4.07 17.36 12.60
C GLY A 110 -2.68 17.91 12.28
N TYR A 111 -2.41 19.11 12.79
CA TYR A 111 -1.13 19.80 12.64
C TYR A 111 -0.31 19.78 13.94
N GLY A 112 -0.83 19.14 15.00
CA GLY A 112 -0.17 19.07 16.29
C GLY A 112 1.00 18.07 16.28
N PRO A 113 1.91 18.17 17.26
CA PRO A 113 3.08 17.28 17.37
C PRO A 113 2.69 15.82 17.62
N LYS A 114 1.51 15.57 18.22
CA LYS A 114 0.97 14.23 18.46
C LYS A 114 0.15 13.67 17.29
N CYS A 115 -0.02 14.41 16.20
CA CYS A 115 -0.76 13.89 15.05
C CYS A 115 0.13 12.98 14.19
N LEU A 116 -0.44 11.88 13.68
CA LEU A 116 0.25 11.00 12.73
C LEU A 116 0.19 11.58 11.31
N ILE A 117 -0.98 12.09 10.90
CA ILE A 117 -1.19 12.61 9.56
C ILE A 117 -1.82 14.00 9.57
N LYS A 118 -1.55 14.77 8.51
CA LYS A 118 -2.18 16.08 8.29
C LYS A 118 -3.60 15.91 7.76
N PRO A 119 -4.54 16.85 8.03
CA PRO A 119 -5.86 16.84 7.42
C PRO A 119 -5.80 16.92 5.90
N ARG A 120 -6.79 16.35 5.20
CA ARG A 120 -6.90 16.46 3.75
C ARG A 120 -7.13 17.92 3.37
N THR A 121 -6.25 18.47 2.55
CA THR A 121 -6.44 19.82 1.99
C THR A 121 -7.42 19.78 0.81
N GLU A 122 -8.06 20.92 0.51
CA GLU A 122 -9.00 21.06 -0.62
C GLU A 122 -8.37 20.66 -1.97
N LYS A 123 -7.07 20.92 -2.15
CA LYS A 123 -6.31 20.46 -3.33
C LYS A 123 -6.33 18.94 -3.49
N TYR A 124 -6.34 18.19 -2.38
CA TYR A 124 -6.40 16.72 -2.40
C TYR A 124 -7.78 16.22 -2.85
N LYS A 125 -8.86 16.91 -2.46
CA LYS A 125 -10.23 16.61 -2.90
C LYS A 125 -10.37 16.81 -4.42
N ASN A 126 -9.89 17.94 -4.93
CA ASN A 126 -9.95 18.28 -6.36
C ASN A 126 -9.14 17.33 -7.27
N ARG A 127 -8.04 16.75 -6.76
CA ARG A 127 -7.22 15.79 -7.52
C ARG A 127 -7.85 14.40 -7.62
N ARG A 128 -8.75 14.05 -6.69
CA ARG A 128 -9.48 12.77 -6.69
C ARG A 128 -10.72 12.84 -7.58
N THR A 129 -11.45 13.97 -7.54
CA THR A 129 -12.62 14.20 -8.40
C THR A 129 -12.24 14.26 -9.89
N SER A 130 -11.10 14.86 -10.25
CA SER A 130 -10.63 14.85 -11.65
C SER A 130 -10.17 13.47 -12.13
N LYS A 131 -9.67 12.60 -11.24
CA LYS A 131 -9.20 11.24 -11.59
C LYS A 131 -10.34 10.23 -11.77
N GLN A 132 -11.54 10.52 -11.26
CA GLN A 132 -12.74 9.69 -11.47
C GLN A 132 -13.48 9.98 -12.79
N GLN A 133 -13.22 11.12 -13.45
CA GLN A 133 -13.87 11.45 -14.73
C GLN A 133 -13.21 10.80 -15.96
N THR A 134 -12.00 10.24 -15.85
CA THR A 134 -11.27 9.64 -17.00
C THR A 134 -11.47 8.13 -17.16
N SER A 135 -12.27 7.47 -16.32
CA SER A 135 -12.62 6.05 -16.45
C SER A 135 -14.09 5.86 -16.83
N LYS A 136 -14.50 6.31 -18.03
CA LYS A 136 -15.70 5.78 -18.69
C LYS A 136 -15.29 4.54 -19.52
N PRO A 137 -16.01 3.41 -19.43
CA PRO A 137 -15.75 2.25 -20.27
C PRO A 137 -16.15 2.58 -21.71
N GLN A 138 -15.21 2.46 -22.66
CA GLN A 138 -15.52 2.51 -24.09
C GLN A 138 -16.28 1.23 -24.46
N THR A 139 -17.60 1.33 -24.59
CA THR A 139 -18.44 0.31 -25.24
C THR A 139 -18.04 0.18 -26.70
N LEU A 140 -17.50 -0.99 -27.08
CA LEU A 140 -17.24 -1.39 -28.46
C LEU A 140 -18.56 -1.62 -29.21
N THR A 141 -19.07 -0.60 -29.88
CA THR A 141 -20.12 -0.78 -30.90
C THR A 141 -19.49 -1.24 -32.20
N LYS A 142 -19.64 -2.53 -32.55
CA LYS A 142 -19.33 -3.06 -33.89
C LYS A 142 -20.32 -2.47 -34.90
N SER A 143 -19.91 -1.45 -35.66
CA SER A 143 -20.58 -1.06 -36.88
C SER A 143 -19.99 -1.82 -38.07
N LYS A 144 -20.76 -2.80 -38.58
CA LYS A 144 -20.58 -3.33 -39.93
C LYS A 144 -20.92 -2.22 -40.93
N SER A 145 -20.00 -1.88 -41.82
CA SER A 145 -20.33 -1.21 -43.08
C SER A 145 -19.44 -1.74 -44.20
N THR A 146 -20.10 -2.46 -45.08
CA THR A 146 -19.69 -2.93 -46.40
C THR A 146 -19.24 -1.81 -47.34
N ALA A 147 -18.41 -2.21 -48.32
CA ALA A 147 -18.39 -1.76 -49.71
C ALA A 147 -17.50 -0.56 -50.15
N LEU A 148 -16.51 -0.97 -50.97
CA LEU A 148 -16.12 -0.45 -52.30
C LEU A 148 -15.05 0.67 -52.48
N LYS A 149 -14.04 0.24 -53.28
CA LYS A 149 -13.38 0.89 -54.44
C LYS A 149 -12.10 1.75 -54.26
N ASN A 150 -11.05 1.17 -54.86
CA ASN A 150 -10.02 1.76 -55.73
C ASN A 150 -9.12 2.90 -55.22
N LYS A 151 -7.81 2.60 -55.10
CA LYS A 151 -6.79 3.55 -55.59
C LYS A 151 -5.50 2.88 -56.09
N LYS A 152 -5.11 3.36 -57.27
CA LYS A 152 -4.03 2.96 -58.19
C LYS A 152 -2.65 2.73 -57.56
N ILE A 153 -2.02 1.66 -58.03
CA ILE A 153 -0.58 1.34 -57.94
C ILE A 153 0.22 2.37 -58.76
N LYS A 154 1.22 3.03 -58.14
CA LYS A 154 2.30 3.72 -58.86
C LYS A 154 3.61 2.96 -58.62
N ARG A 155 4.14 2.38 -59.69
CA ARG A 155 5.49 1.78 -59.78
C ARG A 155 6.53 2.90 -59.92
N THR A 156 7.57 2.90 -59.11
CA THR A 156 8.83 3.62 -59.39
C THR A 156 9.97 2.61 -59.49
N VAL A 157 10.58 2.57 -60.67
CA VAL A 157 11.66 1.66 -61.06
C VAL A 157 13.00 2.32 -60.72
N ALA A 158 13.80 1.67 -59.86
CA ALA A 158 15.18 2.06 -59.62
C ALA A 158 16.10 1.39 -60.66
N LYS A 159 16.80 2.18 -61.48
CA LYS A 159 17.86 1.75 -62.40
C LYS A 159 19.22 1.92 -61.71
N GLY A 160 19.88 0.82 -61.36
CA GLY A 160 21.31 0.79 -61.06
C GLY A 160 22.13 0.60 -62.34
N LYS A 161 23.09 1.50 -62.61
CA LYS A 161 24.06 1.37 -63.72
C LYS A 161 25.48 1.23 -63.14
N ARG A 162 26.10 0.08 -63.41
CA ARG A 162 27.54 -0.20 -63.35
C ARG A 162 28.31 0.64 -64.40
N LYS A 163 29.51 1.12 -64.03
CA LYS A 163 30.67 1.38 -64.91
C LYS A 163 31.89 0.87 -64.12
N LYS A 164 32.50 -0.21 -64.59
CA LYS A 164 33.73 -0.27 -65.41
C LYS A 164 34.95 0.09 -64.58
#